data_AF-A0A354X091-F1
#
_entry.id   AF-A0A354X091-F1
#
_cell.length_a   1.000
_cell.length_b   1.000
_cell.length_c   1.000
_cell.angle_alpha   90.00
_cell.angle_beta   90.00
_cell.angle_gamma   90.00
#
_symmetry.space_group_name_H-M   'P 1'
#
loop_
_entity.id
_entity.type
_entity.pdbx_description
1 polymer ?
#
loop_
_entity_poly.entity_id
_entity_poly.type
_entity_poly.pdbx_seq_one_letter_code
_entity_poly.pdbx_strand_id
1 'polypeptide(L)'
;MKNSISFLMGFFLLLGLLASCDSSDLDGLGKGANGSFSGDKLALTYSGAPMLGKQATFYTSDGKKATIRLDGLLDLSTLLPSSGIPSVAMMVPGVIPGEVETELKDVKLSLSADGNSYTFEGNDKNNGRELTYKGEVSADKMTLSIQAKMPEGAWNGTWETSGKGAFFLNWDTKATIPV
;
A
#
# COMPACT_ATOMS: atom_id res chain seq x y z
N MET A 1 -38.09 -32.99 56.99
CA MET A 1 -37.66 -33.88 55.88
C MET A 1 -38.07 -33.18 54.59
N LYS A 2 -37.26 -32.89 53.57
CA LYS A 2 -35.82 -32.98 53.29
C LYS A 2 -35.61 -32.05 52.06
N ASN A 3 -34.53 -31.29 52.08
CA ASN A 3 -34.14 -30.28 51.09
C ASN A 3 -33.72 -30.88 49.72
N SER A 4 -33.57 -29.96 48.76
CA SER A 4 -32.64 -29.97 47.61
C SER A 4 -33.13 -30.59 46.30
N ILE A 5 -33.07 -29.81 45.20
CA ILE A 5 -32.10 -30.00 44.11
C ILE A 5 -32.07 -28.73 43.25
N SER A 6 -30.91 -28.10 43.23
CA SER A 6 -30.47 -27.05 42.31
C SER A 6 -30.27 -27.60 40.90
N PHE A 7 -30.67 -26.87 39.85
CA PHE A 7 -30.07 -27.07 38.52
C PHE A 7 -29.39 -25.77 38.07
N LEU A 8 -28.08 -25.86 38.16
CA LEU A 8 -27.02 -24.91 37.85
C LEU A 8 -26.78 -24.90 36.34
N MET A 9 -26.34 -23.75 35.82
CA MET A 9 -25.53 -23.58 34.59
C MET A 9 -25.93 -24.33 33.32
N GLY A 10 -26.40 -23.58 32.32
CA GLY A 10 -26.57 -24.09 30.96
C GLY A 10 -26.53 -23.00 29.90
N PHE A 11 -25.31 -22.71 29.43
CA PHE A 11 -25.05 -22.42 28.02
C PHE A 11 -25.59 -21.11 27.41
N PHE A 12 -24.89 -20.00 27.70
CA PHE A 12 -24.77 -18.88 26.77
C PHE A 12 -23.30 -18.49 26.64
N LEU A 13 -22.54 -19.35 25.96
CA LEU A 13 -21.16 -19.09 25.54
C LEU A 13 -21.11 -19.24 24.02
N LEU A 14 -21.69 -18.26 23.33
CA LEU A 14 -21.68 -18.15 21.87
C LEU A 14 -21.58 -16.68 21.42
N LEU A 15 -20.93 -15.83 22.24
CA LEU A 15 -20.30 -14.62 21.69
C LEU A 15 -18.93 -15.02 21.13
N GLY A 16 -18.95 -15.25 19.82
CA GLY A 16 -17.97 -14.67 18.90
C GLY A 16 -16.50 -14.87 19.27
N LEU A 17 -15.95 -15.97 18.77
CA LEU A 17 -14.55 -16.10 18.41
C LEU A 17 -14.13 -14.90 17.53
N LEU A 18 -13.62 -13.84 18.15
CA LEU A 18 -12.77 -12.88 17.47
C LEU A 18 -11.33 -13.28 17.75
N ALA A 19 -10.67 -13.73 16.68
CA ALA A 19 -9.24 -13.78 16.46
C ALA A 19 -8.36 -14.11 17.68
N SER A 20 -7.96 -15.38 17.74
CA SER A 20 -6.69 -15.79 18.36
C SER A 20 -5.57 -14.95 17.76
N CYS A 21 -5.16 -13.88 18.45
CA CYS A 21 -3.94 -13.15 18.14
C CYS A 21 -2.84 -13.77 19.00
N ASP A 22 -1.89 -14.44 18.35
CA ASP A 22 -0.65 -14.90 18.97
C ASP A 22 0.02 -13.72 19.68
N SER A 23 -0.08 -13.71 21.00
CA SER A 23 0.53 -12.77 21.93
C SER A 23 2.04 -12.96 21.91
N SER A 24 2.68 -12.41 20.88
CA SER A 24 4.05 -11.95 20.97
C SER A 24 3.93 -10.47 21.32
N ASP A 25 4.04 -10.15 22.61
CA ASP A 25 3.75 -8.84 23.19
C ASP A 25 4.60 -7.75 22.53
N LEU A 26 4.01 -7.07 21.55
CA LEU A 26 4.52 -5.82 20.99
C LEU A 26 3.67 -4.70 21.57
N ASP A 27 4.30 -3.67 22.11
CA ASP A 27 3.61 -2.53 22.69
C ASP A 27 2.77 -1.78 21.64
N GLY A 28 1.65 -1.20 22.09
CA GLY A 28 0.77 -0.38 21.23
C GLY A 28 0.12 -1.18 20.11
N LEU A 29 0.16 -0.65 18.89
CA LEU A 29 -0.51 -1.22 17.72
C LEU A 29 0.10 -2.56 17.27
N GLY A 30 1.33 -2.88 17.66
CA GLY A 30 1.99 -4.15 17.35
C GLY A 30 1.90 -4.52 15.86
N LYS A 31 1.39 -5.72 15.57
CA LYS A 31 1.11 -6.23 14.21
C LYS A 31 -0.28 -5.84 13.69
N GLY A 32 -1.07 -5.09 14.45
CA GLY A 32 -2.44 -4.69 14.11
C GLY A 32 -2.56 -3.77 12.89
N ALA A 33 -1.46 -3.12 12.49
CA ALA A 33 -1.37 -2.36 11.24
C ALA A 33 -1.12 -3.23 9.99
N ASN A 34 -0.80 -4.52 10.15
CA ASN A 34 -0.46 -5.37 9.02
C ASN A 34 -1.70 -5.63 8.16
N GLY A 35 -1.60 -5.35 6.87
CA GLY A 35 -2.71 -5.51 5.96
C GLY A 35 -2.51 -4.83 4.62
N SER A 36 -3.54 -4.94 3.77
CA SER A 36 -3.58 -4.28 2.47
C SER A 36 -4.67 -3.22 2.45
N PHE A 37 -4.29 -2.01 2.05
CA PHE A 37 -5.12 -0.82 2.01
C PHE A 37 -5.39 -0.43 0.57
N SER A 38 -6.65 -0.15 0.23
CA SER A 38 -7.09 0.28 -1.09
C SER A 38 -8.43 1.00 -0.99
N GLY A 39 -8.87 1.66 -2.08
CA GLY A 39 -10.10 2.44 -2.09
C GLY A 39 -10.09 3.50 -0.97
N ASP A 40 -11.20 3.61 -0.24
CA ASP A 40 -11.37 4.61 0.83
C ASP A 40 -10.43 4.41 2.04
N LYS A 41 -9.80 3.23 2.13
CA LYS A 41 -8.83 2.90 3.18
C LYS A 41 -7.40 3.34 2.85
N LEU A 42 -7.14 3.80 1.63
CA LEU A 42 -5.84 4.29 1.20
C LEU A 42 -5.93 5.71 0.65
N ALA A 43 -5.34 6.66 1.38
CA ALA A 43 -5.10 8.00 0.86
C ALA A 43 -3.65 8.08 0.35
N LEU A 44 -3.44 7.74 -0.92
CA LEU A 44 -2.14 7.81 -1.59
C LEU A 44 -2.04 9.09 -2.43
N THR A 45 -0.96 9.85 -2.26
CA THR A 45 -0.62 10.97 -3.13
C THR A 45 0.77 10.83 -3.73
N TYR A 46 0.91 11.27 -4.97
CA TYR A 46 2.18 11.39 -5.67
C TYR A 46 2.39 12.84 -6.08
N SER A 47 3.43 13.48 -5.54
CA SER A 47 3.74 14.90 -5.73
C SER A 47 2.53 15.82 -5.47
N GLY A 48 1.73 15.48 -4.47
CA GLY A 48 0.52 16.21 -4.06
C GLY A 48 -0.77 15.83 -4.80
N ALA A 49 -0.70 15.02 -5.86
CA ALA A 49 -1.89 14.57 -6.60
C ALA A 49 -2.38 13.20 -6.07
N PRO A 50 -3.70 13.00 -5.85
CA PRO A 50 -4.23 11.72 -5.39
C PRO A 50 -4.09 10.62 -6.46
N MET A 51 -3.72 9.41 -6.03
CA MET A 51 -3.59 8.24 -6.90
C MET A 51 -4.65 7.19 -6.59
N LEU A 52 -5.68 7.13 -7.44
CA LEU A 52 -6.75 6.13 -7.36
C LEU A 52 -6.33 4.80 -8.03
N GLY A 53 -7.05 3.72 -7.69
CA GLY A 53 -6.80 2.38 -8.24
C GLY A 53 -5.40 1.86 -7.89
N LYS A 54 -4.97 2.11 -6.65
CA LYS A 54 -3.70 1.63 -6.09
C LYS A 54 -3.97 0.85 -4.81
N GLN A 55 -3.02 -0.01 -4.47
CA GLN A 55 -2.99 -0.75 -3.23
C GLN A 55 -1.65 -0.52 -2.55
N ALA A 56 -1.69 -0.44 -1.22
CA ALA A 56 -0.50 -0.46 -0.38
C ALA A 56 -0.62 -1.61 0.60
N THR A 57 0.40 -2.47 0.68
CA THR A 57 0.51 -3.51 1.71
C THR A 57 1.54 -3.09 2.72
N PHE A 58 1.16 -3.09 3.99
CA PHE A 58 2.03 -2.77 5.11
C PHE A 58 2.30 -4.03 5.93
N TYR A 59 3.56 -4.25 6.27
CA TYR A 59 3.96 -5.36 7.12
C TYR A 59 5.06 -4.96 8.08
N THR A 60 4.84 -5.20 9.37
CA THR A 60 5.86 -5.16 10.41
C THR A 60 5.84 -6.46 11.22
N SER A 61 7.02 -6.95 11.59
CA SER A 61 7.16 -8.09 12.50
C SER A 61 7.47 -7.67 13.94
N ASP A 62 7.99 -6.44 14.14
CA ASP A 62 8.59 -5.98 15.39
C ASP A 62 8.06 -4.62 15.89
N GLY A 63 7.17 -3.96 15.14
CA GLY A 63 6.63 -2.63 15.46
C GLY A 63 7.65 -1.49 15.34
N LYS A 64 8.87 -1.76 14.87
CA LYS A 64 9.96 -0.78 14.74
C LYS A 64 10.32 -0.50 13.29
N LYS A 65 10.23 -1.52 12.45
CA LYS A 65 10.46 -1.42 11.01
C LYS A 65 9.32 -2.06 10.23
N ALA A 66 9.05 -1.53 9.05
CA ALA A 66 8.09 -2.11 8.12
C ALA A 66 8.68 -2.29 6.72
N THR A 67 8.04 -3.21 6.00
CA THR A 67 8.08 -3.26 4.55
C THR A 67 6.75 -2.71 4.04
N ILE A 68 6.82 -1.76 3.11
CA ILE A 68 5.66 -1.20 2.42
C ILE A 68 5.76 -1.55 0.95
N ARG A 69 4.74 -2.21 0.43
CA ARG A 69 4.66 -2.60 -0.98
C ARG A 69 3.53 -1.83 -1.65
N LEU A 70 3.81 -1.25 -2.81
CA LEU A 70 2.89 -0.43 -3.57
C LEU A 70 2.65 -1.06 -4.93
N ASP A 71 1.38 -1.37 -5.21
CA ASP A 71 0.96 -2.05 -6.43
C ASP A 71 -0.17 -1.27 -7.11
N GLY A 72 -0.31 -1.50 -8.42
CA GLY A 72 -1.48 -1.08 -9.17
C GLY A 72 -2.67 -2.02 -8.91
N LEU A 73 -3.86 -1.46 -8.73
CA LEU A 73 -5.10 -2.21 -8.56
C LEU A 73 -6.13 -1.78 -9.63
N LEU A 74 -6.42 -2.66 -10.58
CA LEU A 74 -7.53 -2.50 -11.51
C LEU A 74 -8.63 -3.46 -11.09
N ASP A 75 -9.65 -2.92 -10.45
CA ASP A 75 -10.88 -3.66 -10.25
C ASP A 75 -11.74 -3.54 -11.53
N LEU A 76 -11.59 -4.50 -12.44
CA LEU A 76 -12.33 -4.51 -13.70
C LEU A 76 -13.84 -4.65 -13.49
N SER A 77 -14.31 -5.09 -12.32
CA SER A 77 -15.74 -5.14 -11.99
C SER A 77 -16.36 -3.75 -11.86
N THR A 78 -15.55 -2.74 -11.53
CA THR A 78 -15.99 -1.33 -11.48
C THR A 78 -16.10 -0.69 -12.87
N LEU A 79 -15.36 -1.20 -13.85
CA LEU A 79 -15.36 -0.70 -15.23
C LEU A 79 -16.31 -1.49 -16.13
N LEU A 80 -16.50 -2.78 -15.84
CA LEU A 80 -17.28 -3.72 -16.62
C LEU A 80 -18.21 -4.47 -15.65
N PRO A 81 -19.49 -4.04 -15.51
CA PRO A 81 -20.42 -4.60 -14.53
C PRO A 81 -20.93 -6.01 -14.87
N SER A 82 -20.19 -6.80 -15.66
CA SER A 82 -20.61 -8.17 -16.00
C SER A 82 -20.18 -9.15 -14.90
N SER A 83 -21.18 -9.88 -14.40
CA SER A 83 -21.03 -10.90 -13.37
C SER A 83 -20.25 -12.10 -13.91
N GLY A 84 -18.92 -12.05 -13.85
CA GLY A 84 -18.07 -13.14 -14.32
C GLY A 84 -16.63 -12.79 -14.64
N ILE A 85 -16.22 -11.53 -14.54
CA ILE A 85 -14.84 -11.13 -14.76
C ILE A 85 -14.07 -11.23 -13.44
N PRO A 86 -13.06 -12.10 -13.31
CA PRO A 86 -12.20 -12.12 -12.14
C PRO A 86 -11.44 -10.78 -12.02
N SER A 87 -11.15 -10.34 -10.81
CA SER A 87 -10.24 -9.22 -10.55
C SER A 87 -8.86 -9.55 -11.12
N VAL A 88 -8.53 -9.01 -12.30
CA VAL A 88 -7.27 -9.26 -13.00
C VAL A 88 -6.25 -8.19 -12.59
N ALA A 89 -5.30 -8.55 -11.73
CA ALA A 89 -4.14 -7.71 -11.38
C ALA A 89 -3.07 -7.65 -12.49
N MET A 90 -3.32 -8.29 -13.64
CA MET A 90 -2.33 -8.43 -14.70
C MET A 90 -2.27 -7.11 -15.49
N MET A 91 -1.16 -6.37 -15.35
CA MET A 91 -0.78 -5.18 -16.15
C MET A 91 -1.19 -3.79 -15.66
N VAL A 92 -1.48 -3.59 -14.37
CA VAL A 92 -1.73 -2.23 -13.85
C VAL A 92 -0.41 -1.48 -13.67
N PRO A 93 -0.28 -0.23 -14.15
CA PRO A 93 0.86 0.60 -13.83
C PRO A 93 1.00 0.75 -12.31
N GLY A 94 2.23 0.57 -11.80
CA GLY A 94 2.55 0.78 -10.40
C GLY A 94 2.41 2.25 -9.98
N VAL A 95 2.80 2.53 -8.73
CA VAL A 95 2.75 3.88 -8.19
C VAL A 95 3.84 4.77 -8.81
N ILE A 96 5.01 4.19 -9.09
CA ILE A 96 6.14 4.93 -9.64
C ILE A 96 6.32 4.59 -11.13
N PRO A 97 6.44 5.59 -12.01
CA PRO A 97 6.64 5.35 -13.43
C PRO A 97 7.86 4.45 -13.69
N GLY A 98 7.68 3.46 -14.57
CA GLY A 98 8.72 2.47 -14.88
C GLY A 98 8.77 1.28 -13.94
N GLU A 99 7.99 1.28 -12.85
CA GLU A 99 7.88 0.16 -11.92
C GLU A 99 6.45 -0.43 -11.94
N VAL A 100 6.37 -1.75 -12.00
CA VAL A 100 5.08 -2.47 -11.83
C VAL A 100 4.69 -2.50 -10.36
N GLU A 101 5.69 -2.63 -9.49
CA GLU A 101 5.56 -2.69 -8.04
C GLU A 101 6.72 -1.89 -7.43
N THR A 102 6.43 -1.13 -6.38
CA THR A 102 7.44 -0.42 -5.61
C THR A 102 7.48 -0.96 -4.18
N GLU A 103 8.65 -1.43 -3.76
CA GLU A 103 8.87 -1.95 -2.40
C GLU A 103 9.79 -1.01 -1.61
N LEU A 104 9.31 -0.51 -0.48
CA LEU A 104 10.07 0.26 0.51
C LEU A 104 10.42 -0.66 1.67
N LYS A 105 11.71 -1.01 1.82
CA LYS A 105 12.21 -1.90 2.88
C LYS A 105 12.73 -1.12 4.07
N ASP A 106 12.74 -1.77 5.24
CA ASP A 106 13.35 -1.27 6.46
C ASP A 106 12.85 0.13 6.88
N VAL A 107 11.59 0.44 6.56
CA VAL A 107 10.95 1.73 6.88
C VAL A 107 10.84 1.85 8.39
N LYS A 108 11.54 2.82 8.98
CA LYS A 108 11.48 3.06 10.44
C LYS A 108 10.11 3.58 10.84
N LEU A 109 9.57 3.01 11.91
CA LEU A 109 8.27 3.36 12.47
C LEU A 109 8.44 4.16 13.75
N SER A 110 7.52 5.11 13.97
CA SER A 110 7.32 5.80 15.24
C SER A 110 5.87 5.59 15.67
N LEU A 111 5.67 4.92 16.81
CA LEU A 111 4.34 4.72 17.39
C LEU A 111 3.77 6.06 17.86
N SER A 112 2.51 6.32 17.56
CA SER A 112 1.78 7.49 18.03
C SER A 112 1.64 7.49 19.56
N ALA A 113 1.44 8.67 20.16
CA ALA A 113 1.32 8.80 21.61
C ALA A 113 0.09 8.07 22.21
N ASP A 114 -0.96 7.86 21.41
CA ASP A 114 -2.14 7.09 21.79
C ASP A 114 -1.96 5.58 21.59
N GLY A 115 -0.90 5.15 20.91
CA GLY A 115 -0.61 3.74 20.62
C GLY A 115 -1.44 3.13 19.50
N ASN A 116 -2.22 3.92 18.76
CA ASN A 116 -3.20 3.43 17.77
C ASN A 116 -2.73 3.54 16.31
N SER A 117 -1.63 4.22 16.03
CA SER A 117 -1.07 4.36 14.69
C SER A 117 0.46 4.32 14.67
N TYR A 118 1.03 3.99 13.51
CA TYR A 118 2.44 4.21 13.22
C TYR A 118 2.59 5.34 12.23
N THR A 119 3.53 6.24 12.52
CA THR A 119 4.02 7.23 11.56
C THR A 119 5.36 6.80 10.99
N PHE A 120 5.62 7.16 9.75
CA PHE A 120 6.86 6.83 9.07
C PHE A 120 7.20 7.87 8.01
N GLU A 121 8.49 8.11 7.81
CA GLU A 121 9.01 8.93 6.74
C GLU A 121 10.42 8.47 6.36
N GLY A 122 10.85 8.78 5.15
CA GLY A 122 12.18 8.39 4.68
C GLY A 122 12.45 8.75 3.24
N ASN A 123 13.59 8.27 2.77
CA ASN A 123 14.05 8.43 1.40
C ASN A 123 14.49 7.04 0.87
N ASP A 124 14.05 6.72 -0.34
CA ASP A 124 14.45 5.52 -1.08
C ASP A 124 15.15 5.96 -2.38
N LYS A 125 16.37 5.46 -2.58
CA LYS A 125 17.14 5.67 -3.81
C LYS A 125 17.32 4.34 -4.49
N ASN A 126 16.58 4.15 -5.58
CA ASN A 126 16.60 2.92 -6.34
C ASN A 126 16.38 3.21 -7.83
N ASN A 127 16.95 2.40 -8.72
CA ASN A 127 16.79 2.53 -10.17
C ASN A 127 17.03 3.96 -10.72
N GLY A 128 17.94 4.72 -10.10
CA GLY A 128 18.28 6.09 -10.49
C GLY A 128 17.27 7.17 -10.06
N ARG A 129 16.16 6.81 -9.41
CA ARG A 129 15.21 7.77 -8.82
C ARG A 129 15.60 8.13 -7.40
N GLU A 130 15.12 9.27 -6.94
CA GLU A 130 15.09 9.64 -5.54
C GLU A 130 13.64 9.79 -5.10
N LEU A 131 13.22 8.99 -4.12
CA LEU A 131 11.86 8.92 -3.62
C LEU A 131 11.83 9.40 -2.17
N THR A 132 11.07 10.43 -1.87
CA THR A 132 10.75 10.79 -0.48
C THR A 132 9.33 10.32 -0.18
N TYR A 133 9.14 9.74 1.00
CA TYR A 133 7.84 9.26 1.43
C TYR A 133 7.55 9.66 2.87
N LYS A 134 6.28 9.88 3.16
CA LYS A 134 5.76 10.17 4.50
C LYS A 134 4.36 9.61 4.63
N GLY A 135 4.05 8.99 5.75
CA GLY A 135 2.75 8.41 5.95
C GLY A 135 2.44 8.06 7.40
N GLU A 136 1.20 7.63 7.57
CA GLU A 136 0.64 7.12 8.81
C GLU A 136 -0.25 5.91 8.50
N VAL A 137 -0.18 4.88 9.33
CA VAL A 137 -0.99 3.68 9.21
C VAL A 137 -1.63 3.31 10.55
N SER A 138 -2.90 2.97 10.50
CA SER A 138 -3.66 2.36 11.60
C SER A 138 -4.20 0.99 11.14
N ALA A 139 -4.96 0.31 11.99
CA ALA A 139 -5.60 -0.96 11.62
C ALA A 139 -6.57 -0.83 10.43
N ASP A 140 -7.18 0.34 10.24
CA ASP A 140 -8.25 0.53 9.26
C ASP A 140 -7.85 1.33 8.03
N LYS A 141 -6.86 2.22 8.16
CA LYS A 141 -6.54 3.20 7.13
C LYS A 141 -5.04 3.47 7.04
N MET A 142 -4.59 3.73 5.81
CA MET A 142 -3.24 4.19 5.51
C MET A 142 -3.28 5.52 4.75
N THR A 143 -2.41 6.43 5.15
CA THR A 143 -2.08 7.64 4.40
C THR A 143 -0.64 7.56 3.95
N LEU A 144 -0.38 7.87 2.69
CA LEU A 144 0.95 7.82 2.12
C LEU A 144 1.13 8.93 1.10
N SER A 145 2.08 9.82 1.37
CA SER A 145 2.49 10.87 0.45
C SER A 145 3.87 10.54 -0.08
N ILE A 146 4.00 10.57 -1.39
CA ILE A 146 5.21 10.22 -2.12
C ILE A 146 5.61 11.40 -2.99
N GLN A 147 6.89 11.71 -3.04
CA GLN A 147 7.45 12.59 -4.06
C GLN A 147 8.66 11.90 -4.68
N ALA A 148 8.61 11.66 -5.99
CA ALA A 148 9.74 11.11 -6.71
C ALA A 148 10.40 12.18 -7.57
N LYS A 149 11.73 12.25 -7.51
CA LYS A 149 12.59 12.93 -8.46
C LYS A 149 13.20 11.86 -9.37
N MET A 150 12.85 11.91 -10.65
CA MET A 150 13.46 11.04 -11.67
C MET A 150 14.87 11.55 -12.00
N PRO A 151 15.78 10.69 -12.48
CA PRO A 151 17.13 11.12 -12.86
C PRO A 151 17.10 12.17 -13.96
N GLU A 152 17.94 13.18 -13.83
CA GLU A 152 18.12 14.22 -14.86
C GLU A 152 18.60 13.57 -16.16
N GLY A 153 17.94 13.88 -17.28
CA GLY A 153 18.26 13.32 -18.60
C GLY A 153 17.56 12.00 -18.95
N ALA A 154 16.78 11.38 -18.05
CA ALA A 154 16.01 10.16 -18.37
C ALA A 154 14.92 10.35 -19.44
N TRP A 155 14.64 11.60 -19.81
CA TRP A 155 13.65 12.01 -20.82
C TRP A 155 14.27 12.89 -21.91
N ASN A 156 15.61 12.89 -22.05
CA ASN A 156 16.28 13.68 -23.08
C ASN A 156 15.99 13.11 -24.47
N GLY A 157 15.00 13.68 -25.13
CA GLY A 157 14.62 13.45 -26.52
C GLY A 157 13.75 14.61 -27.03
N THR A 158 13.84 14.91 -28.32
CA THR A 158 12.94 15.86 -28.99
C THR A 158 11.62 15.16 -29.24
N TRP A 159 10.60 15.47 -28.44
CA TRP A 159 9.27 14.89 -28.58
C TRP A 159 8.46 15.70 -29.59
N GLU A 160 8.35 15.20 -30.83
CA GLU A 160 7.47 15.81 -31.82
C GLU A 160 6.01 15.41 -31.54
N THR A 161 5.21 16.36 -31.05
CA THR A 161 3.76 16.18 -31.00
C THR A 161 3.22 16.32 -32.42
N SER A 162 2.73 15.23 -33.02
CA SER A 162 2.01 15.38 -34.29
C SER A 162 0.74 16.20 -34.03
N GLY A 163 0.56 17.30 -34.76
CA GLY A 163 -0.53 18.28 -34.56
C GLY A 163 -1.96 17.75 -34.77
N LYS A 164 -2.17 16.44 -34.74
CA LYS A 164 -3.45 15.74 -34.90
C LYS A 164 -3.84 14.89 -33.69
N GLY A 165 -3.22 15.10 -32.52
CA GLY A 165 -3.67 14.47 -31.27
C GLY A 165 -3.32 12.99 -31.12
N ALA A 166 -2.39 12.48 -31.92
CA ALA A 166 -1.86 11.12 -31.77
C ALA A 166 -0.41 11.19 -31.27
N PHE A 167 -0.15 10.49 -30.16
CA PHE A 167 1.18 10.25 -29.61
C PHE A 167 1.75 9.00 -30.28
N PHE A 168 2.86 9.14 -31.01
CA PHE A 168 3.63 8.01 -31.51
C PHE A 168 4.98 7.98 -30.80
N LEU A 169 5.30 6.88 -30.13
CA LEU A 169 6.64 6.63 -29.61
C LEU A 169 7.46 6.06 -30.76
N ASN A 170 8.40 6.85 -31.30
CA ASN A 170 9.35 6.35 -32.28
C ASN A 170 10.68 6.05 -31.57
N TRP A 171 11.07 4.77 -31.51
CA TRP A 171 12.31 4.34 -30.89
C TRP A 171 13.46 4.45 -31.90
N ASP A 172 14.31 5.47 -31.75
CA ASP A 172 15.53 5.58 -32.56
C ASP A 172 16.65 4.75 -31.91
N THR A 173 17.00 3.63 -32.54
CA THR A 173 18.02 2.69 -32.08
C THR A 173 19.45 3.25 -32.14
N LYS A 174 19.64 4.48 -32.62
CA LYS A 174 20.96 5.12 -32.76
C LYS A 174 21.37 5.98 -31.56
N ALA A 175 20.48 6.24 -30.60
CA ALA A 175 20.84 6.96 -29.38
C ALA A 175 21.70 6.05 -28.48
N THR A 176 22.98 6.37 -28.34
CA THR A 176 23.90 5.61 -27.47
C THR A 176 23.87 6.22 -26.07
N ILE A 177 23.56 5.40 -25.05
CA ILE A 177 23.64 5.82 -23.65
C ILE A 177 25.12 5.93 -23.28
N PRO A 178 25.62 7.10 -22.81
CA PRO A 178 27.01 7.21 -22.38
C PRO A 178 27.23 6.31 -21.15
N VAL A 179 28.28 5.49 -21.24
CA VAL A 179 28.74 4.57 -20.18
C VAL A 179 29.60 5.32 -19.18
#